data_AF-A0A927CHN0-F1
#
_entry.id   AF-A0A927CHN0-F1
#
_cell.length_a   1.000
_cell.length_b   1.000
_cell.length_c   1.000
_cell.angle_alpha   90.00
_cell.angle_beta   90.00
_cell.angle_gamma   90.00
#
_symmetry.space_group_name_H-M   'P 1'
#
loop_
_entity.id
_entity.type
_entity.pdbx_description
1 polymer ?
#
loop_
_entity_poly.entity_id
_entity_poly.type
_entity_poly.pdbx_seq_one_letter_code
_entity_poly.pdbx_strand_id
1 'polypeptide(L)'
;MNTIATRRVPLKQFIPVVAEECRKLDLYCLLSLAREDDYRPLLLKIVHTLHSSGYQSLGDVLDMNEIQLNKIKGMGDKSRQSLLDLLERASRRTDILLRSPYGISENHKAQPN
;
A
#
# COMPACT_ATOMS: atom_id res chain seq x y z
N MET A 1 -7.46 11.91 -25.16
CA MET A 1 -6.55 11.17 -24.27
C MET A 1 -7.37 10.08 -23.57
N ASN A 2 -7.11 8.82 -23.88
CA ASN A 2 -7.94 7.67 -23.45
C ASN A 2 -7.76 7.36 -21.96
N THR A 3 -8.53 8.01 -21.09
CA THR A 3 -8.54 7.85 -19.62
C THR A 3 -9.08 6.51 -19.11
N ILE A 4 -9.52 5.62 -20.00
CA ILE A 4 -10.14 4.33 -19.62
C ILE A 4 -9.07 3.23 -19.45
N ALA A 5 -7.96 3.32 -20.20
CA ALA A 5 -6.93 2.28 -20.20
C ALA A 5 -6.10 2.25 -18.90
N THR A 6 -5.83 3.42 -18.31
CA THR A 6 -5.05 3.57 -17.07
C THR A 6 -5.75 2.97 -15.84
N ARG A 7 -7.08 2.87 -15.86
CA ARG A 7 -7.86 2.38 -14.70
C ARG A 7 -7.66 0.90 -14.38
N ARG A 8 -7.21 0.11 -15.35
CA ARG A 8 -7.00 -1.35 -15.20
C ARG A 8 -5.55 -1.72 -14.90
N VAL A 9 -4.66 -0.75 -14.94
CA VAL A 9 -3.23 -0.96 -14.75
C VAL A 9 -2.93 -1.07 -13.25
N PRO A 10 -2.10 -2.06 -12.83
CA PRO A 10 -1.63 -2.15 -11.45
C PRO A 10 -0.88 -0.90 -10.98
N LEU A 11 -1.05 -0.52 -9.71
CA LEU A 11 -0.43 0.66 -9.11
C LEU A 11 1.10 0.62 -9.20
N LYS A 12 1.71 -0.57 -9.17
CA LYS A 12 3.16 -0.78 -9.38
C LYS A 12 3.71 -0.26 -10.71
N GLN A 13 2.88 0.00 -11.72
CA GLN A 13 3.36 0.62 -12.97
C GLN A 13 3.56 2.14 -12.84
N PHE A 14 2.95 2.76 -11.83
CA PHE A 14 3.02 4.20 -11.59
C PHE A 14 3.93 4.57 -10.42
N ILE A 15 4.18 3.61 -9.52
CA ILE A 15 5.05 3.78 -8.35
C ILE A 15 6.45 3.25 -8.72
N PRO A 16 7.54 4.01 -8.49
CA PRO A 16 8.90 3.53 -8.73
C PRO A 16 9.13 2.20 -8.01
N VAL A 17 9.99 1.34 -8.57
CA VAL A 17 10.16 -0.06 -8.12
C VAL A 17 10.40 -0.13 -6.60
N VAL A 18 9.35 -0.52 -5.87
CA VAL A 18 9.48 -0.97 -4.48
C VAL A 18 10.26 -2.29 -4.53
N ALA A 19 11.29 -2.45 -3.69
CA ALA A 19 12.07 -3.67 -3.69
C ALA A 19 11.19 -4.90 -3.43
N GLU A 20 11.46 -5.99 -4.13
CA GLU A 20 10.66 -7.23 -4.06
C GLU A 20 10.56 -7.75 -2.62
N GLU A 21 11.61 -7.56 -1.82
CA GLU A 21 11.65 -7.93 -0.40
C GLU A 21 10.58 -7.20 0.43
N CYS A 22 10.27 -5.95 0.08
CA CYS A 22 9.24 -5.17 0.78
C CYS A 22 7.83 -5.60 0.42
N ARG A 23 7.61 -6.33 -0.69
CA ARG A 23 6.25 -6.73 -1.11
C ARG A 23 5.57 -7.64 -0.12
N LYS A 24 6.35 -8.46 0.59
CA LYS A 24 5.84 -9.39 1.60
C LYS A 24 5.57 -8.72 2.95
N LEU A 25 6.00 -7.47 3.12
CA LEU A 25 5.79 -6.74 4.37
C LEU A 25 4.31 -6.45 4.56
N ASP A 26 3.90 -6.55 5.82
CA ASP A 26 2.57 -6.20 6.27
C ASP A 26 2.26 -4.71 6.04
N LEU A 27 1.02 -4.35 5.67
CA LEU A 27 0.65 -2.98 5.34
C LEU A 27 0.89 -1.96 6.46
N TYR A 28 0.94 -2.39 7.73
CA TYR A 28 1.29 -1.49 8.82
C TYR A 28 2.74 -0.97 8.69
N CYS A 29 3.60 -1.60 7.89
CA CYS A 29 4.94 -1.08 7.58
C CYS A 29 4.90 0.33 6.96
N LEU A 30 3.82 0.69 6.27
CA LEU A 30 3.63 2.03 5.71
C LEU A 30 3.57 3.12 6.79
N LEU A 31 3.17 2.78 8.01
CA LEU A 31 3.15 3.74 9.12
C LEU A 31 4.57 4.17 9.54
N SER A 32 5.59 3.35 9.26
CA SER A 32 7.00 3.72 9.46
C SER A 32 7.46 4.83 8.51
N LEU A 33 6.70 5.12 7.46
CA LEU A 33 6.98 6.19 6.48
C LEU A 33 6.19 7.48 6.74
N ALA A 34 5.36 7.49 7.79
CA ALA A 34 4.61 8.68 8.19
C ALA A 34 5.57 9.79 8.67
N ARG A 35 5.37 11.00 8.17
CA ARG A 35 6.01 12.25 8.62
C ARG A 35 5.25 12.83 9.80
N GLU A 36 5.85 13.80 10.48
CA GLU A 36 5.25 14.50 11.62
C GLU A 36 3.95 15.22 11.25
N ASP A 37 3.87 15.79 10.04
CA ASP A 37 2.67 16.48 9.54
C ASP A 37 1.58 15.53 9.00
N ASP A 38 1.87 14.24 8.84
CA ASP A 38 0.86 13.31 8.34
C ASP A 38 -0.20 13.06 9.42
N TYR A 39 -1.47 13.13 9.03
CA TYR A 39 -2.57 12.84 9.94
C TYR A 39 -2.66 11.33 10.21
N ARG A 40 -1.93 10.86 11.23
CA ARG A 40 -1.85 9.43 11.63
C ARG A 40 -3.19 8.70 11.73
N PRO A 41 -4.28 9.28 12.27
CA PRO A 41 -5.57 8.59 12.31
C PRO A 41 -6.12 8.22 10.92
N LEU A 42 -5.86 9.06 9.91
CA LEU A 42 -6.21 8.74 8.52
C LEU A 42 -5.35 7.61 7.97
N LEU A 43 -4.05 7.59 8.25
CA LEU A 43 -3.16 6.52 7.79
C LEU A 43 -3.55 5.17 8.40
N LEU A 44 -3.82 5.13 9.70
CA LEU A 44 -4.33 3.94 10.39
C LEU A 44 -5.67 3.48 9.78
N LYS A 45 -6.59 4.42 9.53
CA LYS A 45 -7.86 4.10 8.87
C LYS A 45 -7.63 3.48 7.49
N ILE A 46 -6.71 4.01 6.69
CA ILE A 46 -6.37 3.46 5.37
C ILE A 46 -5.89 2.02 5.51
N VAL A 47 -4.90 1.77 6.36
CA VAL A 47 -4.35 0.42 6.60
C VAL A 47 -5.45 -0.54 7.08
N HIS A 48 -6.26 -0.15 8.05
CA HIS A 48 -7.39 -0.97 8.54
C HIS A 48 -8.43 -1.26 7.47
N THR A 49 -8.72 -0.28 6.61
CA THR A 49 -9.69 -0.42 5.52
C THR A 49 -9.18 -1.40 4.47
N LEU A 50 -7.88 -1.34 4.13
CA LEU A 50 -7.23 -2.28 3.24
C LEU A 50 -7.24 -3.71 3.82
N HIS A 51 -6.87 -3.86 5.09
CA HIS A 51 -6.90 -5.13 5.80
C HIS A 51 -8.31 -5.75 5.83
N SER A 52 -9.31 -4.94 6.15
CA SER A 52 -10.71 -5.36 6.18
C SER A 52 -11.25 -5.71 4.79
N SER A 53 -10.57 -5.25 3.73
CA SER A 53 -10.88 -5.58 2.34
C SER A 53 -10.07 -6.77 1.81
N GLY A 54 -9.26 -7.42 2.67
CA GLY A 54 -8.45 -8.60 2.35
C GLY A 54 -7.04 -8.31 1.84
N TYR A 55 -6.62 -7.04 1.74
CA TYR A 55 -5.25 -6.68 1.36
C TYR A 55 -4.40 -6.61 2.63
N GLN A 56 -3.41 -7.49 2.75
CA GLN A 56 -2.60 -7.60 3.97
C GLN A 56 -1.14 -7.23 3.76
N SER A 57 -0.66 -7.27 2.52
CA SER A 57 0.73 -6.97 2.19
C SER A 57 0.88 -5.77 1.27
N LEU A 58 2.08 -5.19 1.26
CA LEU A 58 2.44 -4.12 0.34
C LEU A 58 2.33 -4.58 -1.12
N GLY A 59 2.68 -5.84 -1.40
CA GLY A 59 2.53 -6.46 -2.71
C GLY A 59 1.09 -6.49 -3.18
N ASP A 60 0.15 -6.90 -2.32
CA ASP A 60 -1.27 -6.95 -2.65
C ASP A 60 -1.77 -5.58 -3.13
N VAL A 61 -1.38 -4.52 -2.43
CA VAL A 61 -1.78 -3.14 -2.77
C VAL A 61 -1.10 -2.63 -4.03
N LEU A 62 0.17 -2.96 -4.24
CA LEU A 62 0.90 -2.61 -5.46
C LEU A 62 0.33 -3.30 -6.72
N ASP A 63 -0.22 -4.50 -6.56
CA ASP A 63 -0.86 -5.25 -7.64
C ASP A 63 -2.32 -4.82 -7.90
N MET A 64 -2.93 -4.04 -6.99
CA MET A 64 -4.25 -3.46 -7.22
C MET A 64 -4.24 -2.45 -8.37
N ASN A 65 -5.39 -2.24 -9.00
CA ASN A 65 -5.63 -1.14 -9.92
C ASN A 65 -6.61 -0.09 -9.33
N GLU A 66 -6.76 1.03 -10.04
CA GLU A 66 -7.65 2.13 -9.62
C GLU A 66 -9.10 1.68 -9.45
N ILE A 67 -9.59 0.74 -10.26
CA ILE A 67 -10.97 0.21 -10.15
C ILE A 67 -11.14 -0.54 -8.82
N GLN A 68 -10.19 -1.39 -8.45
CA GLN A 68 -10.21 -2.10 -7.17
C GLN A 68 -10.14 -1.12 -6.01
N LEU A 69 -9.26 -0.13 -6.09
CA LEU A 69 -9.16 0.93 -5.09
C LEU A 69 -10.47 1.69 -4.92
N ASN A 70 -11.15 2.01 -6.03
CA ASN A 70 -12.44 2.71 -6.02
C ASN A 70 -13.61 1.87 -5.50
N LYS A 71 -13.47 0.53 -5.50
CA LYS A 71 -14.48 -0.38 -4.94
C LYS A 71 -14.36 -0.54 -3.44
N ILE A 72 -13.27 -0.12 -2.82
CA ILE A 72 -13.09 -0.28 -1.38
C ILE A 72 -14.01 0.68 -0.62
N LYS A 73 -14.97 0.11 0.10
CA LYS A 73 -15.90 0.86 0.93
C LYS A 73 -15.14 1.55 2.08
N GLY A 74 -15.34 2.86 2.22
CA GLY A 74 -14.70 3.67 3.26
C GLY A 74 -13.41 4.37 2.84
N MET A 75 -12.97 4.18 1.58
CA MET A 75 -11.80 4.84 1.01
C MET A 75 -12.22 6.03 0.14
N GLY A 76 -12.20 7.23 0.73
CA GLY A 76 -12.48 8.48 0.00
C GLY A 76 -11.27 8.98 -0.78
N ASP A 77 -11.45 10.04 -1.58
CA ASP A 77 -10.38 10.66 -2.37
C ASP A 77 -9.12 11.01 -1.56
N LYS A 78 -9.30 11.64 -0.40
CA LYS A 78 -8.18 11.99 0.50
C LYS A 78 -7.42 10.75 0.98
N SER A 79 -8.13 9.67 1.30
CA SER A 79 -7.53 8.41 1.73
C SER A 79 -6.72 7.79 0.59
N ARG A 80 -7.26 7.79 -0.63
CA ARG A 80 -6.55 7.30 -1.83
C ARG A 80 -5.30 8.11 -2.11
N GLN A 81 -5.40 9.44 -2.08
CA GLN A 81 -4.25 10.31 -2.32
C GLN A 81 -3.14 10.08 -1.28
N SER A 82 -3.52 9.94 0.00
CA SER A 82 -2.57 9.67 1.08
C SER A 82 -1.92 8.28 0.94
N LEU A 83 -2.68 7.28 0.48
CA LEU A 83 -2.12 5.96 0.19
C LEU A 83 -1.10 6.01 -0.94
N LEU A 84 -1.43 6.66 -2.06
CA LEU A 84 -0.51 6.79 -3.19
C LEU A 84 0.76 7.53 -2.80
N ASP A 85 0.65 8.60 -2.00
CA ASP A 85 1.80 9.32 -1.47
C ASP A 85 2.67 8.43 -0.56
N LEU A 86 2.06 7.63 0.32
CA LEU A 86 2.78 6.64 1.14
C LEU A 86 3.50 5.59 0.29
N LEU A 87 2.85 5.08 -0.76
CA LEU A 87 3.45 4.09 -1.67
C LEU A 87 4.59 4.71 -2.49
N GLU A 88 4.48 5.97 -2.90
CA GLU A 88 5.59 6.68 -3.53
C GLU A 88 6.77 6.83 -2.56
N ARG A 89 6.51 7.19 -1.30
CA ARG A 89 7.57 7.24 -0.27
C ARG A 89 8.19 5.88 -0.03
N ALA A 90 7.40 4.81 -0.05
CA ALA A 90 7.86 3.43 0.08
C ALA A 90 8.89 3.05 -0.98
N SER A 91 8.67 3.50 -2.23
CA SER A 91 9.63 3.27 -3.32
C SER A 91 10.98 3.96 -3.11
N ARG A 92 10.99 5.10 -2.40
CA ARG A 92 12.21 5.89 -2.15
C ARG A 92 12.91 5.53 -0.85
N ARG A 93 12.22 4.87 0.07
CA ARG A 93 12.66 4.59 1.45
C ARG A 93 12.48 3.12 1.83
N THR A 94 12.93 2.26 0.93
CA THR A 94 12.92 0.80 1.12
C THR A 94 13.70 0.38 2.35
N ASP A 95 14.80 1.08 2.67
CA ASP A 95 15.60 0.88 3.87
C ASP A 95 14.81 1.03 5.17
N ILE A 96 13.90 2.00 5.24
CA ILE A 96 13.03 2.22 6.40
C ILE A 96 11.99 1.09 6.51
N LEU A 97 11.44 0.66 5.38
CA LEU A 97 10.47 -0.44 5.34
C LEU A 97 11.08 -1.76 5.80
N LEU A 98 12.29 -2.09 5.35
CA LEU A 98 12.99 -3.31 5.76
C LEU A 98 13.37 -3.30 7.26
N ARG A 99 13.46 -2.12 7.87
CA ARG A 99 13.69 -1.95 9.32
C ARG A 99 12.40 -1.79 10.12
N SER A 100 11.25 -1.84 9.46
CA SER A 100 9.97 -1.67 10.11
C SER A 100 9.78 -2.75 11.19
N PRO A 101 9.20 -2.41 12.36
CA PRO A 101 8.85 -3.41 13.37
C PRO A 101 7.73 -4.35 12.88
N TYR A 102 7.07 -4.00 11.77
CA TYR A 102 6.04 -4.82 11.14
C TYR A 102 6.71 -5.84 10.23
N GLY A 103 6.51 -7.12 10.56
CA GLY A 103 7.10 -8.23 9.83
C GLY A 103 6.38 -8.59 8.55
N ILE A 104 6.62 -9.81 8.08
CA ILE A 104 5.95 -10.38 6.91
C ILE A 104 4.46 -10.55 7.19
N SER A 105 3.64 -10.14 6.23
CA SER A 105 2.18 -10.29 6.23
C SER A 105 1.76 -11.75 6.43
N GLU A 106 0.66 -12.00 7.14
CA GLU A 106 0.19 -13.36 7.43
C GLU A 106 -0.08 -14.19 6.18
N ASN A 107 -0.64 -13.59 5.12
CA ASN A 107 -0.81 -14.22 3.81
C ASN A 107 0.51 -14.77 3.22
N HIS A 108 1.65 -14.14 3.51
CA HIS A 108 2.96 -14.56 3.03
C HIS A 108 3.70 -15.48 4.02
N LYS A 109 3.25 -15.56 5.27
CA LYS A 109 3.73 -16.56 6.25
C LYS A 109 3.10 -17.93 6.02
N ALA A 110 1.87 -17.96 5.50
CA ALA A 110 1.08 -19.17 5.31
C ALA A 110 1.36 -19.92 3.99
N GLN A 111 2.37 -19.52 3.22
CA GLN A 111 2.88 -20.31 2.08
C GLN A 111 4.07 -21.17 2.54
N PRO A 112 3.85 -22.40 3.05
CA PRO A 112 4.93 -23.37 3.12
C PRO A 112 5.34 -23.74 1.69
N ASN A 113 6.66 -23.76 1.45
CA ASN A 113 7.23 -24.48 0.31
C ASN A 113 6.74 -25.93 0.28
#